data_AF-A0A7W7YZL1-F1
#
_entry.id   AF-A0A7W7YZL1-F1
#
_cell.length_a   1.000
_cell.length_b   1.000
_cell.length_c   1.000
_cell.angle_alpha   90.00
_cell.angle_beta   90.00
_cell.angle_gamma   90.00
#
_symmetry.space_group_name_H-M   'P 1'
#
loop_
_entity.id
_entity.type
_entity.pdbx_description
1 polymer ?
#
loop_
_entity_poly.entity_id
_entity_poly.type
_entity_poly.pdbx_seq_one_letter_code
_entity_poly.pdbx_strand_id
1 'polypeptide(L)'
;MAAMPMVSALTAKHLATFELPSGCVRLNIAADADAAGRNGIERLKCRARACGILPLVLAPELGDFNDDLRLDPSRLIASLRAQLAREDATVFLPS
;
A
#
# COMPACT_ATOMS: atom_id res chain seq x y z
N MET A 1 4.87 19.77 0.64
CA MET A 1 4.38 18.40 0.85
C MET A 1 4.39 17.73 -0.52
N ALA A 2 5.36 16.86 -0.80
CA ALA A 2 5.39 16.16 -2.09
C ALA A 2 4.17 15.21 -2.12
N ALA A 3 3.18 15.52 -2.97
CA ALA A 3 2.01 14.68 -3.10
C ALA A 3 2.44 13.37 -3.79
N MET A 4 2.47 12.26 -3.03
CA MET A 4 2.61 10.94 -3.62
C MET A 4 1.43 10.71 -4.58
N PRO A 5 1.65 10.24 -5.82
CA PRO A 5 0.56 9.79 -6.66
C PRO A 5 -0.08 8.57 -6.00
N MET A 6 -1.27 8.76 -5.44
CA MET A 6 -2.04 7.74 -4.75
C MET A 6 -3.31 7.44 -5.55
N VAL A 7 -3.63 6.16 -5.68
CA VAL A 7 -4.89 5.69 -6.24
C VAL A 7 -5.56 4.78 -5.21
N SER A 8 -6.87 4.93 -5.05
CA SER A 8 -7.69 4.01 -4.27
C SER A 8 -8.62 3.26 -5.23
N ALA A 9 -8.78 1.97 -4.99
CA ALA A 9 -9.74 1.15 -5.72
C ALA A 9 -10.73 0.55 -4.73
N LEU A 10 -12.03 0.70 -5.03
CA LEU A 10 -13.12 0.21 -4.17
C LEU A 10 -13.14 -1.32 -4.00
N THR A 11 -12.42 -2.06 -4.85
CA THR A 11 -12.33 -3.53 -4.75
C THR A 11 -10.95 -4.03 -5.14
N ALA A 12 -10.55 -5.17 -4.58
CA ALA A 12 -9.34 -5.89 -4.97
C ALA A 12 -9.29 -6.24 -6.47
N LYS A 13 -10.46 -6.43 -7.10
CA LYS A 13 -10.55 -6.70 -8.54
C LYS A 13 -10.16 -5.47 -9.36
N HIS A 14 -10.66 -4.29 -8.99
CA HIS A 14 -10.31 -3.03 -9.64
C HIS A 14 -8.84 -2.66 -9.40
N LEU A 15 -8.34 -2.91 -8.19
CA LEU A 15 -6.93 -2.73 -7.87
C LEU A 15 -6.07 -3.63 -8.77
N ALA A 16 -6.42 -4.92 -8.88
CA ALA A 16 -5.66 -5.88 -9.68
C ALA A 16 -5.65 -5.57 -11.18
N THR A 17 -6.63 -4.80 -11.68
CA THR A 17 -6.69 -4.32 -13.07
C THR A 17 -6.00 -2.97 -13.27
N PHE A 18 -5.54 -2.30 -12.20
CA PHE A 18 -4.88 -1.00 -12.30
C PHE A 18 -3.66 -1.06 -13.23
N GLU A 19 -3.55 -0.11 -14.14
CA GLU A 19 -2.40 0.00 -15.04
C GLU A 19 -1.29 0.77 -14.35
N LEU A 20 -0.13 0.13 -14.22
CA LEU A 20 1.02 0.73 -13.55
C LEU A 20 1.69 1.73 -14.50
N PRO A 21 1.87 3.00 -14.08
CA PRO A 21 2.48 4.01 -14.94
C PRO A 21 3.92 3.63 -15.30
N SER A 22 4.29 3.82 -16.57
CA SER A 22 5.63 3.57 -17.06
C SER A 22 6.65 4.47 -16.35
N GLY A 23 7.67 3.88 -15.74
CA GLY A 23 8.70 4.61 -14.98
C GLY A 23 8.48 4.63 -13.46
N CYS A 24 7.42 3.98 -12.95
CA CYS A 24 7.26 3.79 -11.52
C CYS A 24 8.30 2.80 -10.99
N VAL A 25 9.11 3.19 -10.00
CA VAL A 25 10.18 2.33 -9.44
C VAL A 25 9.65 1.45 -8.30
N ARG A 26 8.66 1.97 -7.55
CA ARG A 26 8.12 1.34 -6.35
C ARG A 26 6.61 1.47 -6.31
N LEU A 27 5.95 0.41 -5.89
CA LEU A 27 4.52 0.36 -5.72
C LEU A 27 4.19 -0.04 -4.30
N ASN A 28 3.70 0.92 -3.51
CA ASN A 28 3.17 0.65 -2.17
C ASN A 28 1.70 0.22 -2.31
N ILE A 29 1.38 -0.99 -1.87
CA ILE A 29 0.06 -1.59 -1.95
C ILE A 29 -0.47 -1.74 -0.53
N ALA A 30 -1.47 -0.93 -0.16
CA ALA A 30 -2.25 -1.12 1.05
C ALA A 30 -3.52 -1.89 0.70
N ALA A 31 -3.75 -3.03 1.35
CA ALA A 31 -5.01 -3.76 1.26
C ALA A 31 -5.36 -4.43 2.59
N ASP A 32 -6.64 -4.71 2.79
CA ASP A 32 -7.16 -5.31 4.01
C ASP A 32 -6.61 -6.74 4.21
N ALA A 33 -6.53 -7.19 5.45
CA ALA A 33 -6.02 -8.51 5.81
C ALA A 33 -7.05 -9.65 5.57
N ASP A 34 -7.97 -9.47 4.63
CA ASP A 34 -8.96 -10.47 4.25
C ASP A 34 -8.54 -11.29 3.01
N ALA A 35 -9.36 -12.25 2.60
CA ALA A 35 -9.07 -13.09 1.44
C ALA A 35 -9.07 -12.29 0.12
N ALA A 36 -9.87 -11.22 0.02
CA ALA A 36 -9.97 -10.41 -1.18
C ALA A 36 -8.73 -9.52 -1.34
N GLY A 37 -8.30 -8.85 -0.27
CA GLY A 37 -7.10 -8.03 -0.18
C GLY A 37 -5.85 -8.83 -0.49
N ARG A 38 -5.68 -10.02 0.10
CA ARG A 38 -4.56 -10.93 -0.24
C ARG A 38 -4.52 -11.30 -1.73
N ASN A 39 -5.67 -11.65 -2.32
CA ASN A 39 -5.75 -11.96 -3.74
C ASN A 39 -5.43 -10.74 -4.63
N GLY A 40 -5.87 -9.54 -4.23
CA GLY A 40 -5.51 -8.29 -4.89
C GLY A 40 -4.01 -8.04 -4.87
N ILE A 41 -3.41 -8.09 -3.68
CA ILE A 41 -1.98 -7.93 -3.44
C ILE A 41 -1.16 -8.87 -4.33
N GLU A 42 -1.47 -10.17 -4.34
CA GLU A 42 -0.69 -11.14 -5.11
C GLU A 42 -0.78 -10.89 -6.62
N ARG A 43 -1.95 -10.51 -7.12
CA ARG A 43 -2.11 -10.13 -8.54
C ARG A 43 -1.30 -8.88 -8.90
N LEU A 44 -1.36 -7.83 -8.08
CA LEU A 44 -0.55 -6.64 -8.32
C LEU A 44 0.95 -6.92 -8.19
N LYS A 45 1.37 -7.72 -7.21
CA LYS A 45 2.77 -8.12 -7.06
C LYS A 45 3.29 -8.79 -8.31
N CYS A 46 2.55 -9.76 -8.86
CA CYS A 46 2.92 -10.45 -10.08
C CYS A 46 3.04 -9.48 -11.27
N ARG A 47 2.08 -8.55 -11.42
CA ARG A 47 2.12 -7.54 -12.49
C ARG A 47 3.26 -6.53 -12.32
N ALA A 48 3.45 -6.01 -11.10
CA ALA A 48 4.52 -5.08 -10.77
C ALA A 48 5.89 -5.70 -11.08
N ARG A 49 6.12 -6.96 -10.67
CA ARG A 49 7.35 -7.70 -10.98
C ARG A 49 7.55 -7.89 -12.48
N ALA A 50 6.49 -8.20 -13.22
CA ALA A 50 6.56 -8.31 -14.69
C ALA A 50 6.94 -6.98 -15.37
N CYS A 51 6.58 -5.86 -14.76
CA CYS A 51 6.96 -4.51 -15.20
C CYS A 51 8.31 -4.03 -14.62
N GLY A 52 9.01 -4.84 -13.82
CA GLY A 52 10.28 -4.46 -13.16
C GLY A 52 10.11 -3.50 -11.98
N ILE A 53 8.91 -3.37 -11.44
CA ILE A 53 8.55 -2.49 -10.33
C ILE A 53 8.66 -3.28 -9.02
N LEU A 54 9.19 -2.67 -7.97
CA LEU A 54 9.26 -3.29 -6.64
C LEU A 54 7.92 -3.14 -5.90
N PRO A 55 7.14 -4.22 -5.66
CA PRO A 55 5.92 -4.13 -4.88
C PRO A 55 6.26 -4.20 -3.38
N LEU A 56 5.89 -3.16 -2.64
CA LEU A 56 5.88 -3.14 -1.18
C LEU A 56 4.44 -3.27 -0.70
N VAL A 57 4.19 -4.18 0.23
CA VAL A 57 2.84 -4.37 0.79
C VAL A 57 2.81 -3.73 2.16
N LEU A 58 1.77 -2.94 2.38
CA LEU A 58 1.40 -2.40 3.68
C LEU A 58 0.27 -3.26 4.21
N ALA A 59 0.51 -3.91 5.34
CA ALA A 59 -0.47 -4.72 6.04
C ALA A 59 -1.01 -3.95 7.26
N PRO A 60 -2.33 -4.00 7.51
CA PRO A 60 -2.89 -3.50 8.77
C PRO A 60 -2.44 -4.38 9.94
N GLU A 61 -2.39 -3.83 11.16
CA GLU A 61 -2.01 -4.57 12.36
C GLU A 61 -3.16 -5.42 12.91
N LEU A 62 -4.39 -4.91 12.84
CA LEU A 62 -5.58 -5.60 13.34
C LEU A 62 -6.25 -6.45 12.26
N GLY A 63 -7.01 -5.81 11.37
CA GLY A 63 -7.84 -6.48 10.37
C GLY A 63 -7.98 -5.65 9.11
N ASP A 64 -8.50 -4.44 9.25
CA ASP A 64 -8.48 -3.42 8.20
C ASP A 64 -7.81 -2.13 8.71
N PHE A 65 -7.43 -1.27 7.77
CA PHE A 65 -6.82 0.02 8.11
C PHE A 65 -7.78 0.96 8.88
N ASN A 66 -9.08 0.74 8.76
CA ASN A 66 -10.10 1.56 9.41
C ASN A 66 -10.23 1.22 10.91
N ASP A 67 -10.03 -0.03 11.29
CA ASP A 67 -9.96 -0.50 12.67
C ASP A 67 -8.69 0.01 13.34
N ASP A 68 -7.56 0.00 12.64
CA ASP A 68 -6.30 0.62 13.12
C ASP A 68 -6.48 2.13 13.34
N LEU A 69 -7.14 2.83 12.38
CA LEU A 69 -7.49 4.26 12.52
C LEU A 69 -8.42 4.54 13.70
N ARG A 70 -9.40 3.66 13.94
CA ARG A 70 -10.36 3.80 15.04
C ARG A 70 -9.71 3.58 16.40
N LEU A 71 -8.69 2.71 16.47
CA LEU A 71 -7.98 2.44 17.70
C LEU A 71 -7.02 3.59 18.06
N ASP A 72 -6.05 3.87 17.19
CA ASP A 72 -5.10 4.96 17.39
C ASP A 72 -4.41 5.34 16.05
N PRO A 73 -4.69 6.53 15.51
CA PRO A 73 -4.01 7.03 14.31
C PRO A 73 -2.48 7.06 14.44
N SER A 74 -1.95 7.27 15.65
CA SER A 74 -0.50 7.32 15.90
C SER A 74 0.14 5.95 15.73
N ARG A 75 -0.54 4.87 16.15
CA ARG A 75 -0.08 3.49 15.93
C ARG A 75 -0.10 3.12 14.46
N LEU A 76 -1.17 3.50 13.75
CA LEU A 76 -1.22 3.27 12.31
C LEU A 76 -0.04 3.96 11.62
N ILE A 77 0.24 5.23 11.94
CA ILE A 77 1.38 5.96 11.38
C ILE A 77 2.71 5.26 11.72
N ALA A 78 2.89 4.80 12.95
CA ALA A 78 4.10 4.09 13.36
C ALA A 78 4.30 2.76 12.61
N SER A 79 3.23 1.97 12.45
CA SER A 79 3.25 0.71 11.70
C SER A 79 3.52 0.94 10.22
N LEU A 80 2.82 1.91 9.59
CA LEU A 80 3.08 2.30 8.22
C LEU A 80 4.52 2.80 8.03
N ARG A 81 5.05 3.57 8.97
CA ARG A 81 6.44 4.08 8.95
C ARG A 81 7.46 2.93 9.00
N ALA A 82 7.16 1.86 9.73
CA ALA A 82 8.02 0.68 9.82
C ALA A 82 7.98 -0.19 8.54
N GLN A 83 6.84 -0.20 7.84
CA GLN A 83 6.64 -1.00 6.62
C GLN A 83 7.04 -0.25 5.33
N LEU A 84 6.96 1.08 5.33
CA LEU A 84 7.46 1.91 4.23
C LEU A 84 8.98 1.85 4.16
N ALA A 85 9.52 1.89 2.94
CA ALA A 85 10.96 2.10 2.76
C ALA A 85 11.37 3.41 3.45
N ARG A 86 12.55 3.43 4.07
CA ARG A 86 13.01 4.59 4.87
C ARG A 86 13.02 5.91 4.10
N GLU A 87 13.22 5.87 2.79
CA GLU A 87 13.14 7.03 1.90
C GLU A 87 11.70 7.53 1.68
N ASP A 88 10.71 6.63 1.74
CA ASP A 88 9.29 6.99 1.60
C ASP A 88 8.74 7.49 2.95
N ALA A 89 9.14 6.85 4.06
CA ALA A 89 8.75 7.24 5.41
C ALA A 89 9.10 8.71 5.76
N THR A 90 10.28 9.19 5.33
CA THR A 90 10.74 10.57 5.58
C THR A 90 10.10 11.60 4.67
N VAL A 91 9.61 11.20 3.49
CA VAL A 91 8.99 12.10 2.52
C VAL A 91 7.48 12.23 2.75
N PHE A 92 6.82 11.18 3.27
CA PHE A 92 5.35 11.07 3.24
C PHE A 92 4.64 10.99 4.58
N LEU A 93 5.31 10.66 5.70
CA LEU A 93 4.66 10.61 7.01
C LEU A 93 5.10 11.78 7.91
N PRO A 94 4.15 12.55 8.51
CA PRO A 94 4.50 13.65 9.40
C PRO A 94 5.28 13.16 10.61
N SER A 95 6.31 13.92 11.00
CA SER A 95 7.24 13.61 12.10
C SER A 95 6.52 13.21 13.38
#